data_AF-A0AAN7B015-F1
#
_entry.id   AF-A0AAN7B015-F1
#
_cell.length_a   1.000
_cell.length_b   1.000
_cell.length_c   1.000
_cell.angle_alpha   90.00
_cell.angle_beta   90.00
_cell.angle_gamma   90.00
#
_symmetry.space_group_name_H-M   'P 1'
#
loop_
_entity.id
_entity.type
_entity.pdbx_description
1 polymer ?
#
loop_
_entity_poly.entity_id
_entity_poly.type
_entity_poly.pdbx_seq_one_letter_code
_entity_poly.pdbx_strand_id
1 'polypeptide(L)'
;MNYPLAFNDDTNAGIQRKKFWTHVFQDRDTLSGAGQAPKLPARSSDSATLVGHLNQDLPMSPRKQRKVIGTHSRTPSEATANARKHLSKVFPNPSLNIDTNTVSFLWTDSKGSLISAQYVMLPPGLDMVHAKSRAIRHWDSKETARIWRFNLDTCIYWARCRLLRSIYLEAVQNAMADQVPHAEDFSKLVTLATCAGVLQRAAEIVHAMQQEIRQATTNPCWL
;
A
#
# COMPACT_ATOMS: atom_id res chain seq x y z
N MET A 1 -8.17 45.75 -5.04
CA MET A 1 -7.19 45.08 -4.18
C MET A 1 -6.19 44.36 -5.06
N ASN A 2 -4.99 44.93 -5.23
CA ASN A 2 -3.88 44.25 -5.91
C ASN A 2 -3.19 43.34 -4.89
N TYR A 3 -3.29 42.03 -5.05
CA TYR A 3 -2.39 41.11 -4.36
C TYR A 3 -1.08 41.07 -5.15
N PRO A 4 0.06 41.55 -4.61
CA PRO A 4 1.34 41.36 -5.26
C PRO A 4 1.73 39.89 -5.05
N LEU A 5 1.29 39.03 -5.96
CA LEU A 5 1.77 37.65 -6.06
C LEU A 5 3.13 37.65 -6.76
N ALA A 6 4.14 38.27 -6.13
CA ALA A 6 5.52 37.98 -6.49
C ALA A 6 5.85 36.58 -5.94
N PHE A 7 5.42 35.55 -6.67
CA PHE A 7 5.81 34.18 -6.39
C PHE A 7 7.29 34.03 -6.70
N ASN A 8 8.13 33.93 -5.67
CA ASN A 8 9.48 33.38 -5.84
C ASN A 8 9.33 31.89 -6.20
N ASP A 9 9.23 31.62 -7.50
CA ASP A 9 8.89 30.32 -8.11
C ASP A 9 10.04 29.28 -7.95
N ASP A 10 11.22 29.72 -7.52
CA ASP A 10 12.43 28.88 -7.41
C ASP A 10 12.56 28.11 -6.09
N THR A 11 11.64 28.29 -5.15
CA THR A 11 11.61 27.46 -3.93
C THR A 11 11.05 26.07 -4.23
N ASN A 12 11.48 25.04 -3.50
CA ASN A 12 10.91 23.69 -3.63
C ASN A 12 9.37 23.73 -3.46
N ALA A 13 8.87 24.55 -2.54
CA ALA A 13 7.44 24.78 -2.37
C ALA A 13 6.76 25.39 -3.61
N GLY A 14 7.40 26.37 -4.26
CA GLY A 14 6.94 26.97 -5.53
C GLY A 14 6.83 25.92 -6.63
N ILE A 15 7.89 25.12 -6.82
CA ILE A 15 7.93 24.04 -7.82
C ILE A 15 6.82 23.01 -7.57
N GLN A 16 6.61 22.56 -6.33
CA GLN A 16 5.56 21.59 -6.02
C GLN A 16 4.16 22.18 -6.24
N ARG A 17 3.96 23.45 -5.87
CA ARG A 17 2.70 24.16 -6.09
C ARG A 17 2.38 24.28 -7.58
N LYS A 18 3.37 24.66 -8.39
CA LYS A 18 3.24 24.74 -9.85
C LYS A 18 2.84 23.40 -10.44
N LYS A 19 3.55 22.32 -10.09
CA LYS A 19 3.22 20.95 -10.52
C LYS A 19 1.80 20.53 -10.12
N PHE A 20 1.39 20.85 -8.89
CA PHE A 20 0.04 20.57 -8.43
C PHE A 20 -1.01 21.27 -9.31
N TRP A 21 -0.87 22.57 -9.54
CA TRP A 21 -1.83 23.31 -10.37
C TRP A 21 -1.80 22.86 -11.83
N THR A 22 -0.63 22.51 -12.37
CA THR A 22 -0.54 21.86 -13.69
C THR A 22 -1.44 20.62 -13.73
N HIS A 23 -1.39 19.73 -12.74
CA HIS A 23 -2.27 18.56 -12.69
C HIS A 23 -3.75 18.91 -12.48
N VAL A 24 -4.07 19.97 -11.74
CA VAL A 24 -5.45 20.45 -11.57
C VAL A 24 -6.06 20.84 -12.91
N PHE A 25 -5.32 21.54 -13.77
CA PHE A 25 -5.81 22.00 -15.08
C PHE A 25 -5.51 21.04 -16.24
N GLN A 26 -4.74 19.97 -16.00
CA GLN A 26 -4.38 18.99 -17.02
C GLN A 26 -5.62 18.27 -17.59
N ASP A 27 -5.69 18.20 -18.92
CA ASP A 27 -6.68 17.46 -19.72
C ASP A 27 -8.16 17.82 -19.43
N ARG A 28 -8.44 19.05 -18.98
CA ARG A 28 -9.81 19.52 -18.76
C ARG A 28 -10.09 20.89 -19.32
N ASP A 29 -11.15 20.93 -20.12
CA ASP A 29 -11.89 22.17 -20.38
C ASP A 29 -12.80 22.47 -19.18
N THR A 30 -12.95 23.75 -18.84
CA THR A 30 -13.71 24.26 -17.67
C THR A 30 -15.18 23.83 -17.67
N LEU A 31 -15.70 23.35 -18.80
CA LEU A 31 -17.06 22.83 -18.96
C LEU A 31 -17.23 21.37 -18.53
N SER A 32 -16.13 20.63 -18.38
CA SER A 32 -16.15 19.26 -17.88
C SER A 32 -16.16 19.28 -16.34
N GLY A 33 -17.32 19.08 -15.70
CA GLY A 33 -17.46 19.09 -14.23
C GLY A 33 -16.44 18.19 -13.51
N ALA A 34 -16.24 18.32 -12.18
CA ALA A 34 -15.05 17.85 -11.42
C ALA A 34 -14.61 16.37 -11.60
N GLY A 35 -15.48 15.53 -12.18
CA GLY A 35 -15.25 14.12 -12.46
C GLY A 35 -15.68 13.24 -11.31
N GLN A 36 -15.25 11.98 -11.36
CA GLN A 36 -15.50 11.05 -10.28
C GLN A 36 -14.45 11.20 -9.18
N ALA A 37 -14.89 11.10 -7.92
CA ALA A 37 -13.98 11.02 -6.79
C ALA A 37 -13.04 9.80 -6.94
N PRO A 38 -11.73 9.97 -6.70
CA PRO A 38 -10.77 8.88 -6.79
C PRO A 38 -11.15 7.72 -5.85
N LYS A 39 -10.86 6.50 -6.30
CA LYS A 39 -10.97 5.28 -5.48
C LYS A 39 -9.58 4.77 -5.18
N LEU A 40 -9.37 4.32 -3.95
CA LEU A 40 -8.09 3.74 -3.55
C LEU A 40 -7.83 2.48 -4.39
N PRO A 41 -6.78 2.45 -5.24
CA PRO A 41 -6.52 1.29 -6.07
C PRO A 41 -6.17 0.08 -5.21
N ALA A 42 -6.62 -1.10 -5.63
CA ALA A 42 -6.21 -2.35 -5.01
C ALA A 42 -4.67 -2.51 -5.08
N ARG A 43 -4.10 -3.28 -4.16
CA ARG A 43 -2.67 -3.58 -4.21
C ARG A 43 -2.37 -4.38 -5.48
N SER A 44 -1.41 -3.89 -6.27
CA SER A 44 -0.98 -4.57 -7.50
C SER A 44 -0.24 -5.87 -7.14
N SER A 45 -0.38 -6.89 -8.00
CA SER A 45 0.47 -8.08 -7.99
C SER A 45 1.96 -7.74 -8.09
N ASP A 46 2.31 -6.59 -8.66
CA ASP A 46 3.69 -6.12 -8.79
C ASP A 46 4.33 -5.71 -7.46
N SER A 47 3.57 -5.70 -6.36
CA SER A 47 4.11 -5.53 -5.01
C SER A 47 4.79 -6.80 -4.47
N ALA A 48 4.60 -7.94 -5.14
CA ALA A 48 5.22 -9.21 -4.79
C ALA A 48 6.64 -9.30 -5.36
N THR A 49 7.62 -9.69 -4.54
CA THR A 49 9.01 -9.90 -4.97
C THR A 49 9.29 -11.38 -5.16
N LEU A 50 9.83 -11.78 -6.30
CA LEU A 50 10.32 -13.15 -6.47
C LEU A 50 11.55 -13.35 -5.60
N VAL A 51 11.52 -14.33 -4.68
CA VAL A 51 12.66 -14.62 -3.80
C VAL A 51 13.18 -16.05 -3.87
N GLY A 52 12.42 -16.96 -4.46
CA GLY A 52 12.80 -18.36 -4.52
C GLY A 52 11.79 -19.22 -5.24
N HIS A 53 11.92 -20.52 -5.03
CA HIS A 53 11.09 -21.53 -5.66
C HIS A 53 10.65 -22.60 -4.66
N LEU A 54 9.67 -23.41 -5.02
CA LEU A 54 9.29 -24.58 -4.22
C LEU A 54 10.40 -25.64 -4.22
N ASN A 55 10.71 -26.20 -3.06
CA ASN A 55 11.68 -27.31 -2.89
C ASN A 55 11.09 -28.70 -3.14
N GLN A 56 9.76 -28.81 -3.28
CA GLN A 56 9.07 -30.06 -3.60
C GLN A 56 7.73 -29.78 -4.26
N ASP A 57 7.12 -30.82 -4.83
CA ASP A 57 5.72 -30.77 -5.24
C ASP A 57 4.82 -30.59 -4.01
N LEU A 58 3.83 -29.70 -4.10
CA LEU A 58 2.84 -29.50 -3.06
C LEU A 58 1.44 -29.82 -3.58
N PRO A 59 0.61 -30.48 -2.75
CA PRO A 59 -0.78 -30.68 -3.08
C PRO A 59 -1.50 -29.33 -3.21
N MET A 60 -2.65 -29.35 -3.87
CA MET A 60 -3.56 -28.20 -3.90
C MET A 60 -3.88 -27.73 -2.48
N SER A 61 -4.14 -26.43 -2.31
CA SER A 61 -4.56 -25.93 -1.00
C SER A 61 -5.88 -26.58 -0.56
N PRO A 62 -6.07 -26.85 0.75
CA PRO A 62 -7.29 -27.49 1.25
C PRO A 62 -8.58 -26.76 0.86
N ARG A 63 -8.53 -25.42 0.75
CA ARG A 63 -9.67 -24.61 0.30
C ARG A 63 -10.06 -24.91 -1.15
N LYS A 64 -9.08 -25.08 -2.03
CA LYS A 64 -9.35 -25.48 -3.42
C LYS A 64 -9.78 -26.95 -3.49
N GLN A 65 -9.19 -27.82 -2.68
CA GLN A 65 -9.64 -29.22 -2.57
C GLN A 65 -11.12 -29.31 -2.17
N ARG A 66 -11.56 -28.60 -1.13
CA ARG A 66 -12.97 -28.59 -0.71
C ARG A 66 -13.93 -28.06 -1.78
N LYS A 67 -13.53 -27.01 -2.51
CA LYS A 67 -14.34 -26.46 -3.62
C LYS A 67 -14.47 -27.45 -4.77
N VAL A 68 -13.42 -28.24 -5.04
CA VAL A 68 -13.41 -29.27 -6.07
C VAL A 68 -14.21 -30.51 -5.62
N ILE A 69 -14.13 -30.92 -4.36
CA ILE A 69 -14.88 -32.06 -3.80
C ILE A 69 -16.40 -31.77 -3.76
N GLY A 70 -16.81 -30.52 -3.53
CA GLY A 70 -18.23 -30.12 -3.52
C GLY A 70 -18.91 -30.13 -4.90
N THR A 71 -18.13 -30.20 -5.98
CA THR A 71 -18.62 -30.42 -7.35
C THR A 71 -18.43 -31.89 -7.69
N HIS A 72 -19.51 -32.63 -7.91
CA HIS A 72 -19.60 -34.10 -8.07
C HIS A 72 -18.84 -34.73 -9.25
N SER A 73 -17.80 -34.10 -9.78
CA SER A 73 -17.00 -34.66 -10.85
C SER A 73 -15.55 -34.29 -10.59
N ARG A 74 -14.69 -35.30 -10.42
CA ARG A 74 -13.48 -35.49 -11.24
C ARG A 74 -12.62 -36.65 -10.72
N THR A 75 -11.96 -37.33 -11.67
CA THR A 75 -11.12 -38.51 -11.46
C THR A 75 -9.78 -38.14 -10.80
N PRO A 76 -9.03 -39.10 -10.22
CA PRO A 76 -7.74 -38.84 -9.55
C PRO A 76 -6.70 -38.06 -10.40
N SER A 77 -6.85 -38.07 -11.73
CA SER A 77 -6.01 -37.41 -12.72
C SER A 77 -6.04 -35.86 -12.66
N GLU A 78 -7.15 -35.25 -12.26
CA GLU A 78 -7.29 -33.78 -12.30
C GLU A 78 -6.86 -33.08 -11.01
N ALA A 79 -6.75 -33.83 -9.92
CA ALA A 79 -6.13 -33.38 -8.67
C ALA A 79 -4.61 -33.23 -8.81
N THR A 80 -3.96 -34.12 -9.57
CA THR A 80 -2.53 -34.05 -9.90
C THR A 80 -2.21 -32.98 -10.94
N ALA A 81 -3.11 -32.71 -11.90
CA ALA A 81 -2.93 -31.62 -12.88
C ALA A 81 -2.84 -30.22 -12.24
N ASN A 82 -3.42 -30.04 -11.05
CA ASN A 82 -3.45 -28.78 -10.31
C ASN A 82 -2.49 -28.73 -9.12
N ALA A 83 -1.63 -29.74 -8.96
CA ALA A 83 -0.55 -29.72 -7.98
C ALA A 83 0.44 -28.60 -8.28
N ARG A 84 1.02 -28.01 -7.22
CA ARG A 84 2.07 -27.01 -7.35
C ARG A 84 3.38 -27.75 -7.56
N LYS A 85 4.02 -27.52 -8.70
CA LYS A 85 5.22 -28.26 -9.08
C LYS A 85 6.46 -27.73 -8.36
N HIS A 86 7.41 -28.61 -8.11
CA HIS A 86 8.78 -28.31 -7.75
C HIS A 86 9.34 -27.22 -8.68
N LEU A 87 10.15 -26.31 -8.14
CA LEU A 87 10.68 -25.13 -8.81
C LEU A 87 9.63 -24.06 -9.21
N SER A 88 8.38 -24.15 -8.76
CA SER A 88 7.42 -23.06 -8.96
C SER A 88 7.84 -21.80 -8.20
N LYS A 89 7.68 -20.62 -8.80
CA LYS A 89 8.02 -19.31 -8.23
C LYS A 89 7.29 -19.04 -6.92
N VAL A 90 8.03 -18.47 -5.96
CA VAL A 90 7.55 -18.12 -4.63
C VAL A 90 7.79 -16.65 -4.33
N PHE A 91 6.78 -16.02 -3.74
CA PHE A 91 6.77 -14.61 -3.38
C PHE A 91 6.41 -14.43 -1.89
N PRO A 92 7.19 -13.72 -1.08
CA PRO A 92 6.81 -13.31 0.25
C PRO A 92 6.05 -11.98 0.16
N ASN A 93 4.84 -11.95 0.69
CA ASN A 93 4.04 -10.74 0.79
C ASN A 93 4.06 -10.27 2.24
N PRO A 94 4.64 -9.09 2.53
CA PRO A 94 4.56 -8.49 3.85
C PRO A 94 3.10 -8.22 4.22
N SER A 95 2.75 -8.50 5.47
CA SER A 95 1.46 -8.20 6.06
C SER A 95 1.69 -7.48 7.38
N LEU A 96 1.27 -6.22 7.42
CA LEU A 96 1.47 -5.31 8.53
C LEU A 96 0.32 -5.47 9.53
N ASN A 97 0.66 -5.56 10.80
CA ASN A 97 -0.27 -5.36 11.90
C ASN A 97 0.21 -4.15 12.69
N ILE A 98 -0.50 -3.03 12.52
CA ILE A 98 -0.12 -1.73 13.07
C ILE A 98 -0.28 -1.72 14.58
N ASP A 99 -1.35 -2.36 15.09
CA ASP A 99 -1.69 -2.37 16.52
C ASP A 99 -0.63 -3.11 17.35
N THR A 100 -0.06 -4.18 16.80
CA THR A 100 0.99 -4.98 17.46
C THR A 100 2.40 -4.58 17.04
N ASN A 101 2.54 -3.59 16.15
CA ASN A 101 3.79 -3.23 15.49
C ASN A 101 4.55 -4.44 14.90
N THR A 102 3.84 -5.40 14.31
CA THR A 102 4.44 -6.61 13.72
C THR A 102 4.35 -6.62 12.20
N VAL A 103 5.40 -7.17 11.57
CA VAL A 103 5.42 -7.49 10.15
C VAL A 103 5.49 -9.00 9.99
N SER A 104 4.41 -9.57 9.47
CA SER A 104 4.31 -10.99 9.13
C SER A 104 4.54 -11.20 7.63
N PHE A 105 4.83 -12.43 7.21
CA PHE A 105 5.08 -12.75 5.80
C PHE A 105 4.16 -13.88 5.34
N LEU A 106 3.30 -13.56 4.39
CA LEU A 106 2.46 -14.54 3.70
C LEU A 106 3.18 -14.97 2.42
N TRP A 107 3.60 -16.23 2.39
CA TRP A 107 4.25 -16.81 1.23
C TRP A 107 3.21 -17.28 0.24
N THR A 108 3.36 -16.91 -1.03
CA THR A 108 2.44 -17.30 -2.09
C THR A 108 3.17 -17.84 -3.31
N ASP A 109 2.50 -18.73 -4.05
CA ASP A 109 2.93 -19.11 -5.39
C ASP A 109 2.55 -18.06 -6.45
N SER A 110 2.91 -18.29 -7.71
CA SER A 110 2.54 -17.44 -8.86
C SER A 110 1.04 -17.32 -9.11
N LYS A 111 0.21 -18.18 -8.50
CA LYS A 111 -1.25 -18.15 -8.58
C LYS A 111 -1.88 -17.51 -7.33
N GLY A 112 -1.09 -16.87 -6.48
CA GLY A 112 -1.54 -16.22 -5.24
C GLY A 112 -1.98 -17.19 -4.14
N SER A 113 -1.66 -18.48 -4.24
CA SER A 113 -2.04 -19.48 -3.24
C SER A 113 -1.01 -19.53 -2.12
N LEU A 114 -1.48 -19.52 -0.86
CA LEU A 114 -0.61 -19.58 0.32
C LEU A 114 0.22 -20.88 0.36
N ILE A 115 1.50 -20.74 0.71
CA ILE A 115 2.45 -21.82 0.96
C ILE A 115 3.08 -21.64 2.34
N SER A 116 3.58 -22.73 2.93
CA SER A 116 4.41 -22.64 4.14
C SER A 116 5.84 -22.25 3.76
N ALA A 117 6.48 -21.45 4.62
CA ALA A 117 7.87 -21.01 4.43
C ALA A 117 8.87 -22.19 4.37
N GLN A 118 8.55 -23.32 5.00
CA GLN A 118 9.40 -24.52 4.99
C GLN A 118 9.58 -25.15 3.60
N TYR A 119 8.69 -24.82 2.66
CA TYR A 119 8.75 -25.33 1.28
C TYR A 119 9.50 -24.39 0.33
N VAL A 120 10.11 -23.33 0.86
CA VAL A 120 10.76 -22.31 0.06
C VAL A 120 12.25 -22.62 -0.04
N MET A 121 12.72 -22.86 -1.25
CA MET A 121 14.12 -22.92 -1.62
C MET A 121 14.57 -21.54 -2.10
N LEU A 122 15.52 -20.95 -1.38
CA LEU A 122 16.16 -19.69 -1.75
C LEU A 122 17.36 -19.94 -2.67
N PRO A 123 17.71 -18.98 -3.56
CA PRO A 123 18.95 -19.03 -4.32
C PRO A 123 20.19 -19.13 -3.41
N PRO A 124 21.29 -19.74 -3.90
CA PRO A 124 22.55 -19.78 -3.16
C PRO A 124 23.00 -18.38 -2.71
N GLY A 125 23.43 -18.26 -1.46
CA GLY A 125 23.89 -16.99 -0.87
C GLY A 125 22.77 -16.04 -0.43
N LEU A 126 21.50 -16.40 -0.60
CA LEU A 126 20.37 -15.63 -0.08
C LEU A 126 19.76 -16.35 1.13
N ASP A 127 19.86 -15.73 2.30
CA ASP A 127 19.14 -16.22 3.49
C ASP A 127 17.71 -15.65 3.57
N MET A 128 16.95 -16.19 4.52
CA MET A 128 15.55 -15.81 4.74
C MET A 128 15.39 -14.36 5.19
N VAL A 129 16.37 -13.81 5.93
CA VAL A 129 16.33 -12.44 6.46
C VAL A 129 16.50 -11.44 5.31
N HIS A 130 17.46 -11.68 4.42
CA HIS A 130 17.72 -10.89 3.22
C HIS A 130 16.57 -10.99 2.21
N ALA A 131 15.96 -12.16 2.05
CA ALA A 131 14.78 -12.33 1.21
C ALA A 131 13.61 -11.46 1.71
N LYS A 132 13.35 -11.50 3.03
CA LYS A 132 12.31 -10.69 3.69
C LYS A 132 12.59 -9.20 3.61
N SER A 133 13.83 -8.77 3.83
CA SER A 133 14.20 -7.35 3.77
C SER A 133 14.04 -6.78 2.36
N ARG A 134 14.38 -7.56 1.32
CA ARG A 134 14.14 -7.18 -0.08
C ARG A 134 12.65 -7.01 -0.37
N ALA A 135 11.84 -7.94 0.11
CA ALA A 135 10.39 -7.88 -0.05
C ALA A 135 9.76 -6.67 0.66
N ILE A 136 10.22 -6.36 1.88
CA ILE A 136 9.83 -5.14 2.60
C ILE A 136 10.12 -3.90 1.78
N ARG A 137 11.36 -3.73 1.31
CA ARG A 137 11.76 -2.52 0.55
C ARG A 137 10.93 -2.33 -0.71
N HIS A 138 10.70 -3.42 -1.45
CA HIS A 138 9.89 -3.38 -2.67
C HIS A 138 8.42 -3.08 -2.38
N TRP A 139 7.85 -3.73 -1.37
CA TRP A 139 6.48 -3.49 -0.93
C TRP A 139 6.29 -2.04 -0.46
N ASP A 140 7.20 -1.52 0.37
CA ASP A 140 7.13 -0.14 0.89
C ASP A 140 7.21 0.89 -0.25
N SER A 141 8.08 0.67 -1.24
CA SER A 141 8.17 1.52 -2.42
C SER A 141 6.84 1.56 -3.20
N LYS A 142 6.24 0.38 -3.44
CA LYS A 142 4.97 0.26 -4.17
C LYS A 142 3.80 0.84 -3.37
N GLU A 143 3.74 0.60 -2.06
CA GLU A 143 2.67 1.13 -1.20
C GLU A 143 2.78 2.65 -1.07
N THR A 144 4.00 3.17 -0.93
CA THR A 144 4.25 4.63 -0.90
C THR A 144 3.77 5.28 -2.18
N ALA A 145 4.15 4.74 -3.35
CA ALA A 145 3.69 5.27 -4.64
C ALA A 145 2.16 5.19 -4.78
N ARG A 146 1.54 4.09 -4.34
CA ARG A 146 0.09 3.85 -4.40
C ARG A 146 -0.68 4.87 -3.55
N ILE A 147 -0.29 5.03 -2.28
CA ILE A 147 -0.95 5.95 -1.35
C ILE A 147 -0.70 7.40 -1.75
N TRP A 148 0.54 7.74 -2.12
CA TRP A 148 0.88 9.08 -2.59
C TRP A 148 0.04 9.47 -3.80
N ARG A 149 -0.06 8.59 -4.80
CA ARG A 149 -0.83 8.87 -6.01
C ARG A 149 -2.31 9.07 -5.71
N PHE A 150 -2.88 8.18 -4.89
CA PHE A 150 -4.28 8.28 -4.48
C PHE A 150 -4.58 9.58 -3.71
N ASN A 151 -3.73 9.95 -2.74
CA ASN A 151 -3.90 11.18 -1.97
C ASN A 151 -3.75 12.41 -2.87
N LEU A 152 -2.78 12.42 -3.79
CA LEU A 152 -2.60 13.50 -4.76
C LEU A 152 -3.84 13.65 -5.66
N ASP A 153 -4.33 12.56 -6.23
CA ASP A 153 -5.52 12.56 -7.09
C ASP A 153 -6.76 13.05 -6.30
N THR A 154 -6.85 12.72 -5.00
CA THR A 154 -7.92 13.19 -4.11
C THR A 154 -7.84 14.70 -3.87
N CYS A 155 -6.65 15.24 -3.62
CA CYS A 155 -6.44 16.69 -3.50
C CYS A 155 -6.77 17.42 -4.81
N ILE A 156 -6.37 16.86 -5.95
CA ILE A 156 -6.70 17.42 -7.27
C ILE A 156 -8.22 17.46 -7.49
N TYR A 157 -8.92 16.37 -7.16
CA TYR A 157 -10.37 16.30 -7.27
C TYR A 157 -11.05 17.40 -6.44
N TRP A 158 -10.68 17.55 -5.18
CA TRP A 158 -11.26 18.57 -4.30
C TRP A 158 -10.93 20.00 -4.74
N ALA A 159 -9.70 20.25 -5.20
CA ALA A 159 -9.34 21.54 -5.79
C ALA A 159 -10.22 21.89 -7.00
N ARG A 160 -10.50 20.91 -7.87
CA ARG A 160 -11.41 21.07 -9.02
C ARG A 160 -12.84 21.36 -8.59
N CYS A 161 -13.37 20.63 -7.61
CA CYS A 161 -14.69 20.91 -7.04
C CYS A 161 -14.77 22.35 -6.54
N ARG A 162 -13.77 22.81 -5.79
CA ARG A 162 -13.74 24.17 -5.25
C ARG A 162 -13.73 25.23 -6.35
N LEU A 163 -12.90 25.06 -7.37
CA LEU A 163 -12.83 25.97 -8.51
C LEU A 163 -14.14 26.03 -9.31
N LEU A 164 -14.74 24.88 -9.61
CA LEU A 164 -16.01 24.85 -10.34
C LEU A 164 -17.13 25.50 -9.55
N ARG A 165 -17.16 25.26 -8.23
CA ARG A 165 -18.13 25.90 -7.35
C ARG A 165 -17.96 27.42 -7.33
N SER A 166 -16.74 27.94 -7.21
CA SER A 166 -16.51 29.40 -7.25
C SER A 166 -16.94 30.00 -8.57
N ILE A 167 -16.64 29.34 -9.70
CA ILE A 167 -17.07 29.79 -11.03
C ILE A 167 -18.61 29.81 -11.14
N TYR A 168 -19.32 28.77 -10.68
CA TYR A 168 -20.79 28.73 -10.76
C TYR A 168 -21.46 29.78 -9.86
N LEU A 169 -20.90 30.05 -8.69
CA LEU A 169 -21.40 31.10 -7.80
C LEU A 169 -21.20 32.50 -8.42
N GLU A 170 -20.04 32.75 -9.04
CA GLU A 170 -19.77 34.02 -9.73
C GLU A 170 -20.64 34.20 -10.99
N ALA A 171 -20.92 33.12 -11.72
CA ALA A 171 -21.74 33.14 -12.93
C ALA A 171 -23.27 33.22 -12.66
N VAL A 172 -23.70 33.35 -11.40
CA VAL A 172 -25.12 33.34 -10.98
C VAL A 172 -25.84 32.04 -11.38
N GLN A 173 -25.09 30.94 -11.53
CA GLN A 173 -25.60 29.60 -11.82
C GLN A 173 -25.73 28.79 -10.54
N ASN A 174 -26.46 29.32 -9.55
CA ASN A 174 -26.58 28.74 -8.20
C ASN A 174 -27.04 27.27 -8.22
N ALA A 175 -27.95 26.90 -9.13
CA ALA A 175 -28.42 25.53 -9.28
C ALA A 175 -27.32 24.53 -9.71
N MET A 176 -26.27 24.98 -10.40
CA MET A 176 -25.12 24.14 -10.76
C MET A 176 -24.08 24.10 -9.63
N ALA A 177 -23.95 25.17 -8.85
CA ALA A 177 -23.09 25.20 -7.67
C ALA A 177 -23.52 24.17 -6.61
N ASP A 178 -24.82 23.90 -6.49
CA ASP A 178 -25.37 22.90 -5.57
C ASP A 178 -25.09 21.45 -5.99
N GLN A 179 -24.79 21.20 -7.27
CA GLN A 179 -24.41 19.88 -7.78
C GLN A 179 -22.94 19.55 -7.49
N VAL A 180 -22.13 20.54 -7.14
CA VAL A 180 -20.72 20.36 -6.79
C VAL A 180 -20.59 20.13 -5.29
N PRO A 181 -19.92 19.05 -4.84
CA PRO A 181 -19.68 18.78 -3.44
C PRO A 181 -19.19 20.02 -2.67
N HIS A 182 -19.87 20.34 -1.56
CA HIS A 182 -19.67 21.59 -0.82
C HIS A 182 -18.49 21.54 0.14
N ALA A 183 -18.20 20.36 0.70
CA ALA A 183 -17.18 20.20 1.73
C ALA A 183 -16.10 19.22 1.27
N GLU A 184 -14.86 19.66 1.41
CA GLU A 184 -13.68 18.84 1.21
C GLU A 184 -13.68 17.74 2.30
N ASP A 185 -13.73 16.48 1.88
CA ASP A 185 -13.65 15.35 2.80
C ASP A 185 -12.21 14.84 2.87
N PHE A 186 -11.43 15.42 3.76
CA PHE A 186 -10.05 15.01 4.04
C PHE A 186 -9.96 13.69 4.81
N SER A 187 -11.06 13.20 5.39
CA SER A 187 -11.07 11.87 6.02
C SER A 187 -10.82 10.75 5.01
N LYS A 188 -11.00 11.04 3.71
CA LYS A 188 -10.67 10.15 2.60
C LYS A 188 -9.18 10.02 2.33
N LEU A 189 -8.33 10.91 2.85
CA LEU A 189 -6.89 10.79 2.72
C LEU A 189 -6.40 9.59 3.52
N VAL A 190 -5.54 8.79 2.91
CA VAL A 190 -5.03 7.58 3.55
C VAL A 190 -3.67 7.89 4.16
N THR A 191 -3.52 7.58 5.45
CA THR A 191 -2.23 7.64 6.12
C THR A 191 -1.34 6.51 5.62
N LEU A 192 -0.13 6.83 5.19
CA LEU A 192 0.85 5.84 4.77
C LEU A 192 1.37 5.06 5.98
N ALA A 193 1.28 3.74 5.92
CA ALA A 193 1.95 2.83 6.84
C ALA A 193 2.93 1.95 6.05
N THR A 194 4.20 1.98 6.45
CA THR A 194 5.26 1.17 5.84
C THR A 194 5.74 0.07 6.78
N CYS A 195 6.20 -1.04 6.22
CA CYS A 195 6.87 -2.09 6.98
C CYS A 195 8.07 -1.53 7.73
N ALA A 196 8.89 -0.70 7.07
CA ALA A 196 10.03 -0.05 7.70
C ALA A 196 9.62 0.79 8.92
N GLY A 197 8.55 1.60 8.79
CA GLY A 197 8.05 2.41 9.91
C GLY A 197 7.48 1.58 11.06
N VAL A 198 6.81 0.46 10.75
CA VAL A 198 6.33 -0.49 11.77
C VAL A 198 7.51 -1.12 12.53
N LEU A 199 8.53 -1.60 11.81
CA LEU A 199 9.70 -2.22 12.41
C LEU A 199 10.53 -1.23 13.24
N GLN A 200 10.61 0.02 12.81
CA GLN A 200 11.28 1.08 13.57
C GLN A 200 10.58 1.32 14.91
N ARG A 201 9.25 1.44 14.93
CA ARG A 201 8.50 1.57 16.20
C ARG A 201 8.70 0.36 17.12
N ALA A 202 8.70 -0.85 16.56
CA ALA A 202 8.98 -2.05 17.35
C ALA A 202 10.39 -2.01 17.97
N ALA A 203 11.39 -1.55 17.21
CA ALA A 203 12.75 -1.40 17.71
C ALA A 203 12.85 -0.35 18.83
N GLU A 204 12.14 0.78 18.70
CA GLU A 204 12.08 1.84 19.72
C GLU A 204 11.48 1.32 21.03
N ILE A 205 10.40 0.52 20.96
CA ILE A 205 9.77 -0.09 22.15
C ILE A 205 10.75 -1.06 22.84
N VAL A 206 11.41 -1.95 22.08
CA VAL A 206 12.38 -2.90 22.65
C VAL A 206 13.55 -2.16 23.30
N HIS A 207 14.03 -1.09 22.67
CA HIS A 207 15.11 -0.28 23.22
C HIS A 207 14.70 0.41 24.53
N ALA A 208 13.50 0.98 24.61
CA ALA A 208 12.96 1.56 25.84
C ALA A 208 12.88 0.52 26.97
N MET A 209 12.36 -0.67 26.70
CA MET A 209 12.30 -1.76 27.69
C MET A 209 13.70 -2.18 28.18
N GLN A 210 14.69 -2.23 27.29
CA GLN A 210 16.07 -2.55 27.68
C GLN A 210 16.69 -1.47 28.58
N GLN A 211 16.35 -0.21 28.37
CA GLN A 211 16.80 0.88 29.24
C GLN A 211 16.17 0.78 30.63
N GLU A 212 14.87 0.51 30.72
CA GLU A 212 14.17 0.30 31.99
C GLU A 212 14.76 -0.87 32.78
N ILE A 213 15.00 -2.01 32.12
CA ILE A 213 15.64 -3.18 32.74
C ILE A 213 17.02 -2.81 33.29
N ARG A 214 17.84 -2.08 32.51
CA ARG A 214 19.18 -1.65 32.96
C ARG A 214 19.11 -0.70 34.16
N GLN A 215 18.16 0.24 34.17
CA GLN A 215 17.95 1.14 35.30
C GLN A 215 17.53 0.39 36.56
N ALA A 216 16.62 -0.58 36.43
CA ALA A 216 16.21 -1.45 37.54
C ALA A 216 17.38 -2.28 38.10
N THR A 217 18.30 -2.74 37.25
CA THR A 217 19.49 -3.49 37.71
C THR A 217 20.58 -2.63 38.33
N THR A 218 20.67 -1.33 38.00
CA THR A 218 21.75 -0.44 38.47
C THR A 218 21.40 0.31 39.76
N ASN A 219 20.11 0.48 40.04
CA ASN A 219 19.62 0.96 41.34
C ASN A 219 18.89 -0.17 42.07
N PRO A 220 19.61 -1.14 42.67
CA PRO A 220 18.99 -2.08 43.58
C PRO A 220 18.58 -1.30 44.84
N CYS A 221 17.40 -0.68 44.82
CA CYS A 221 16.71 -0.21 46.02
C CYS A 221 16.20 -1.43 46.80
N TRP A 222 17.12 -2.28 47.24
CA TRP A 222 16.89 -3.40 48.15
C TRP A 222 18.17 -3.61 48.96
N LEU A 223 18.37 -2.76 49.97
CA LEU A 223 18.64 -3.08 51.38
C LEU A 223 18.96 -1.79 52.15
#